data_AF-A0A554GMC8-F1
#
_entry.id   AF-A0A554GMC8-F1
#
_cell.length_a   1.000
_cell.length_b   1.000
_cell.length_c   1.000
_cell.angle_alpha   90.00
_cell.angle_beta   90.00
_cell.angle_gamma   90.00
#
_symmetry.space_group_name_H-M   'P 1'
#
loop_
_entity.id
_entity.type
_entity.pdbx_description
1 polymer ?
#
loop_
_entity_poly.entity_id
_entity_poly.type
_entity_poly.pdbx_seq_one_letter_code
_entity_poly.pdbx_strand_id
1 'polypeptide(L)'
;MFTENKELEWSELPFEDASAKYEINSISEDGLGEVFPEDPPHYLVHDGDVVIDGPVSFGAADDGDVTLHVIDGNLTVNGPLFFIQGDFYGALFVTGSIFCQQAFVDADAMLYVGKSMHVEGLLVTNLSKPAHFAVKEALIAGSWLDASGDGLFEIGQKPQARLLRVEKSSYHAFSQYAEEAEKRARDEGTELKKPSYFGFSPKEAISVKGILHPSLVQGEEGVSARHIREAMEEGKPLFA
;
A
#
# COMPACT_ATOMS: atom_id res chain seq x y z
N MET A 1 -0.82 12.76 9.12
CA MET A 1 -0.90 11.36 8.62
C MET A 1 -2.13 10.66 9.19
N PHE A 2 -2.49 9.46 8.71
CA PHE A 2 -3.66 8.70 9.17
C PHE A 2 -3.66 8.50 10.69
N THR A 3 -2.53 8.07 11.24
CA THR A 3 -2.33 7.77 12.67
C THR A 3 -2.37 9.02 13.56
N GLU A 4 -2.20 10.21 12.99
CA GLU A 4 -2.26 11.50 13.69
C GLU A 4 -3.62 12.20 13.54
N ASN A 5 -4.59 11.56 12.88
CA ASN A 5 -5.90 12.14 12.71
C ASN A 5 -6.58 12.28 14.08
N LYS A 6 -6.85 13.52 14.50
CA LYS A 6 -7.44 13.84 15.81
C LYS A 6 -8.86 13.33 15.99
N GLU A 7 -9.52 12.96 14.90
CA GLU A 7 -10.86 12.35 14.93
C GLU A 7 -10.80 10.85 15.21
N LEU A 8 -9.61 10.23 15.13
CA LEU A 8 -9.39 8.84 15.50
C LEU A 8 -8.85 8.77 16.92
N GLU A 9 -9.65 8.19 17.81
CA GLU A 9 -9.20 7.81 19.15
C GLU A 9 -8.56 6.42 19.08
N TRP A 10 -7.30 6.32 19.50
CA TRP A 10 -6.54 5.07 19.56
C TRP A 10 -6.41 4.63 21.01
N SER A 11 -6.72 3.36 21.26
CA SER A 11 -6.57 2.72 22.56
C SER A 11 -5.49 1.64 22.49
N GLU A 12 -4.57 1.64 23.44
CA GLU A 12 -3.58 0.57 23.53
C GLU A 12 -4.25 -0.70 24.08
N LEU A 13 -4.03 -1.82 23.39
CA LEU A 13 -4.50 -3.13 23.83
C LEU A 13 -3.30 -4.05 24.09
N PRO A 14 -3.24 -4.74 25.26
CA PRO A 14 -2.16 -5.68 25.53
C PRO A 14 -2.08 -6.79 24.48
N PHE A 15 -0.87 -7.20 24.14
CA PHE A 15 -0.60 -8.21 23.11
C PHE A 15 -1.44 -9.50 23.26
N GLU A 16 -1.55 -10.04 24.47
CA GLU A 16 -2.30 -11.28 24.73
C GLU A 16 -3.81 -11.12 24.43
N ASP A 17 -4.39 -9.99 24.84
CA ASP A 17 -5.80 -9.69 24.59
C ASP A 17 -6.04 -9.43 23.11
N ALA A 18 -5.13 -8.69 22.48
CA ALA A 18 -5.23 -8.31 21.08
C ALA A 18 -5.03 -9.50 20.14
N SER A 19 -4.03 -10.35 20.38
CA SER A 19 -3.77 -11.55 19.58
C SER A 19 -4.88 -12.60 19.72
N ALA A 20 -5.53 -12.68 20.89
CA ALA A 20 -6.72 -13.52 21.07
C ALA A 20 -7.96 -12.97 20.36
N LYS A 21 -8.09 -11.64 20.25
CA LYS A 21 -9.24 -10.98 19.59
C LYS A 21 -9.06 -10.91 18.07
N TYR A 22 -7.86 -10.61 17.61
CA TYR A 22 -7.53 -10.28 16.22
C TYR A 22 -6.67 -11.38 15.60
N GLU A 23 -7.33 -12.37 15.02
CA GLU A 23 -6.67 -13.51 14.37
C GLU A 23 -6.11 -13.12 12.99
N ILE A 24 -4.99 -12.40 12.93
CA ILE A 24 -4.34 -12.05 11.64
C ILE A 24 -3.87 -13.29 10.88
N ASN A 25 -3.50 -14.35 11.60
CA ASN A 25 -3.18 -15.65 11.01
C ASN A 25 -4.39 -16.31 10.30
N SER A 26 -5.61 -15.79 10.49
CA SER A 26 -6.79 -16.21 9.72
C SER A 26 -6.91 -15.52 8.35
N ILE A 27 -6.06 -14.53 8.10
CA ILE A 27 -6.00 -13.72 6.87
C ILE A 27 -4.77 -14.10 6.05
N SER A 28 -3.67 -14.40 6.75
CA SER A 28 -2.38 -14.73 6.17
C SER A 28 -1.82 -16.01 6.77
N GLU A 29 -1.30 -16.92 5.93
CA GLU A 29 -0.66 -18.15 6.40
C GLU A 29 0.68 -17.88 7.13
N ASP A 30 1.43 -16.87 6.67
CA ASP A 30 2.71 -16.47 7.27
C ASP A 30 2.51 -15.59 8.52
N GLY A 31 1.29 -15.04 8.68
CA GLY A 31 0.89 -14.27 9.85
C GLY A 31 1.77 -13.04 10.09
N LEU A 32 1.88 -12.63 11.36
CA LEU A 32 2.84 -11.61 11.80
C LEU A 32 4.21 -12.22 12.19
N GLY A 33 4.30 -13.55 12.24
CA GLY A 33 5.34 -14.29 12.96
C GLY A 33 6.73 -14.27 12.31
N GLU A 34 6.82 -14.07 11.00
CA GLU A 34 8.11 -13.90 10.31
C GLU A 34 8.55 -12.42 10.24
N VAL A 35 7.64 -11.49 10.52
CA VAL A 35 7.83 -10.07 10.23
C VAL A 35 8.33 -9.28 11.45
N PHE A 36 8.04 -9.75 12.67
CA PHE A 36 8.44 -9.10 13.92
C PHE A 36 9.31 -10.01 14.80
N PRO A 37 10.63 -10.02 14.56
CA PRO A 37 11.49 -11.10 15.08
C PRO A 37 11.92 -10.96 16.55
N GLU A 38 11.75 -9.80 17.20
CA GLU A 38 12.41 -9.54 18.50
C GLU A 38 11.47 -9.11 19.64
N ASP A 39 10.42 -8.33 19.39
CA ASP A 39 9.46 -7.87 20.40
C ASP A 39 8.00 -8.05 19.95
N PRO A 40 7.06 -8.36 20.86
CA PRO A 40 5.64 -8.43 20.53
C PRO A 40 5.14 -7.05 20.07
N PRO A 41 4.32 -6.97 18.99
CA PRO A 41 3.80 -5.70 18.50
C PRO A 41 2.93 -5.00 19.55
N HIS A 42 3.04 -3.67 19.60
CA HIS A 42 2.07 -2.82 20.28
C HIS A 42 0.80 -2.74 19.44
N TYR A 43 -0.36 -2.94 20.05
CA TYR A 43 -1.65 -2.80 19.37
C TYR A 43 -2.28 -1.47 19.71
N LEU A 44 -2.48 -0.64 18.70
CA LEU A 44 -3.29 0.57 18.79
C LEU A 44 -4.62 0.32 18.09
N VAL A 45 -5.70 0.30 18.85
CA VAL A 45 -7.03 -0.10 18.38
C VAL A 45 -7.96 1.11 18.34
N HIS A 46 -8.61 1.29 17.20
CA HIS A 46 -9.78 2.13 17.05
C HIS A 46 -11.03 1.24 16.93
N ASP A 47 -12.00 1.43 17.83
CA ASP A 47 -13.26 0.69 17.79
C ASP A 47 -14.28 1.39 16.88
N GLY A 48 -14.78 0.69 15.86
CA GLY A 48 -15.85 1.16 14.98
C GLY A 48 -15.39 1.50 13.56
N ASP A 49 -16.38 1.89 12.74
CA ASP A 49 -16.16 2.27 11.35
C ASP A 49 -15.52 3.65 11.25
N VAL A 50 -14.51 3.75 10.38
CA VAL A 50 -13.78 4.99 10.09
C VAL A 50 -14.19 5.51 8.72
N VAL A 51 -14.54 6.79 8.64
CA VAL A 51 -14.76 7.51 7.39
C VAL A 51 -13.83 8.72 7.36
N ILE A 52 -13.03 8.84 6.30
CA ILE A 52 -12.13 9.97 6.09
C ILE A 52 -12.50 10.65 4.78
N ASP A 53 -12.75 11.96 4.86
CA ASP A 53 -12.99 12.78 3.68
C ASP A 53 -11.68 13.30 3.10
N GLY A 54 -11.39 12.93 1.85
CA GLY A 54 -10.21 13.37 1.11
C GLY A 54 -9.03 12.38 1.14
N PRO A 55 -7.86 12.80 0.62
CA PRO A 55 -6.68 11.96 0.54
C PRO A 55 -6.13 11.64 1.93
N VAL A 56 -5.70 10.38 2.14
CA VAL A 56 -5.06 9.98 3.39
C VAL A 56 -3.83 9.11 3.14
N SER A 57 -2.79 9.35 3.93
CA SER A 57 -1.56 8.55 3.91
C SER A 57 -1.37 7.86 5.24
N PHE A 58 -1.22 6.55 5.19
CA PHE A 58 -0.66 5.74 6.25
C PHE A 58 0.83 5.54 5.99
N GLY A 59 1.61 5.73 7.04
CA GLY A 59 3.04 5.53 7.11
C GLY A 59 3.45 5.84 8.53
N ALA A 60 4.05 4.89 9.23
CA ALA A 60 4.52 5.16 10.59
C ALA A 60 5.75 6.08 10.50
N ALA A 61 5.75 7.16 11.29
CA ALA A 61 6.93 8.01 11.49
C ALA A 61 7.65 7.70 12.81
N ASP A 62 7.27 6.63 13.50
CA ASP A 62 7.90 6.25 14.76
C ASP A 62 9.14 5.38 14.52
N ASP A 63 10.28 5.91 14.96
CA ASP A 63 11.59 5.24 14.90
C ASP A 63 11.75 4.15 15.97
N GLY A 64 10.68 3.84 16.71
CA GLY A 64 10.72 3.00 17.90
C GLY A 64 9.47 2.14 17.99
N ASP A 65 9.69 0.83 17.90
CA ASP A 65 8.75 -0.24 18.19
C ASP A 65 7.79 -0.63 17.05
N VAL A 66 7.56 -1.94 16.97
CA VAL A 66 6.61 -2.55 16.03
C VAL A 66 5.19 -2.18 16.47
N THR A 67 4.49 -1.34 15.69
CA THR A 67 3.12 -0.93 16.01
C THR A 67 2.12 -1.46 14.99
N LEU A 68 1.17 -2.26 15.46
CA LEU A 68 0.02 -2.72 14.70
C LEU A 68 -1.21 -1.85 15.01
N HIS A 69 -1.59 -1.04 14.04
CA HIS A 69 -2.81 -0.24 14.10
C HIS A 69 -3.99 -1.11 13.66
N VAL A 70 -5.01 -1.22 14.50
CA VAL A 70 -6.22 -1.99 14.22
C VAL A 70 -7.43 -1.06 14.13
N ILE A 71 -8.14 -1.11 13.01
CA ILE A 71 -9.49 -0.56 12.91
C ILE A 71 -10.44 -1.75 13.10
N ASP A 72 -11.10 -1.81 14.26
CA ASP A 72 -12.13 -2.81 14.53
C ASP A 72 -13.47 -2.40 13.91
N GLY A 73 -13.49 -2.43 12.57
CA GLY A 73 -14.57 -1.94 11.74
C GLY A 73 -14.15 -1.84 10.28
N ASN A 74 -14.90 -1.06 9.51
CA ASN A 74 -14.60 -0.74 8.11
C ASN A 74 -13.81 0.56 8.02
N LEU A 75 -13.03 0.70 6.94
CA LEU A 75 -12.35 1.95 6.59
C LEU A 75 -12.88 2.47 5.25
N THR A 76 -13.48 3.64 5.25
CA THR A 76 -13.91 4.36 4.05
C THR A 76 -13.05 5.61 3.87
N VAL A 77 -12.39 5.74 2.73
CA VAL A 77 -11.65 6.94 2.34
C VAL A 77 -12.32 7.54 1.12
N ASN A 78 -12.96 8.69 1.27
CA ASN A 78 -13.57 9.44 0.18
C ASN A 78 -12.49 10.23 -0.59
N GLY A 79 -11.51 9.50 -1.11
CA GLY A 79 -10.31 10.00 -1.77
C GLY A 79 -9.27 8.89 -1.99
N PRO A 80 -8.03 9.25 -2.38
CA PRO A 80 -6.95 8.29 -2.51
C PRO A 80 -6.40 7.87 -1.14
N LEU A 81 -6.17 6.56 -0.99
CA LEU A 81 -5.47 5.95 0.14
C LEU A 81 -4.02 5.63 -0.26
N PHE A 82 -3.06 6.24 0.43
CA PHE A 82 -1.65 5.92 0.29
C PHE A 82 -1.22 5.11 1.50
N PHE A 83 -0.62 3.95 1.26
CA PHE A 83 -0.04 3.10 2.27
C PHE A 83 1.43 2.90 1.92
N ILE A 84 2.29 3.67 2.57
CA ILE A 84 3.72 3.72 2.26
C ILE A 84 4.46 3.58 3.57
N GLN A 85 5.24 2.51 3.68
CA GLN A 85 5.96 2.17 4.88
C GLN A 85 7.44 2.02 4.50
N GLY A 86 8.33 2.77 5.16
CA GLY A 86 9.79 2.62 4.99
C GLY A 86 10.36 1.62 6.00
N ASP A 87 11.60 1.84 6.45
CA ASP A 87 12.33 1.02 7.44
C ASP A 87 11.63 0.89 8.84
N PHE A 88 10.38 1.32 8.99
CA PHE A 88 9.58 1.27 10.20
C PHE A 88 8.56 0.13 10.12
N TYR A 89 8.50 -0.72 11.13
CA TYR A 89 7.66 -1.92 11.18
C TYR A 89 6.20 -1.66 11.61
N GLY A 90 5.57 -0.66 11.00
CA GLY A 90 4.16 -0.32 11.23
C GLY A 90 3.24 -1.09 10.30
N ALA A 91 2.21 -1.69 10.88
CA ALA A 91 1.18 -2.42 10.14
C ALA A 91 -0.20 -1.80 10.37
N LEU A 92 -1.07 -1.91 9.37
CA LEU A 92 -2.49 -1.60 9.50
C LEU A 92 -3.31 -2.86 9.28
N PHE A 93 -4.17 -3.16 10.23
CA PHE A 93 -5.18 -4.19 10.12
C PHE A 93 -6.57 -3.58 10.20
N VAL A 94 -7.39 -3.80 9.18
CA VAL A 94 -8.81 -3.43 9.17
C VAL A 94 -9.63 -4.71 9.32
N THR A 95 -10.37 -4.90 10.42
CA THR A 95 -11.12 -6.16 10.66
C THR A 95 -12.28 -6.34 9.68
N GLY A 96 -12.83 -5.24 9.17
CA GLY A 96 -13.86 -5.19 8.15
C GLY A 96 -13.29 -5.04 6.74
N SER A 97 -13.98 -4.21 5.95
CA SER A 97 -13.64 -3.92 4.56
C SER A 97 -13.00 -2.53 4.40
N ILE A 98 -12.19 -2.37 3.36
CA ILE A 98 -11.69 -1.06 2.93
C ILE A 98 -12.46 -0.62 1.68
N PHE A 99 -12.86 0.64 1.65
CA PHE A 99 -13.37 1.32 0.46
C PHE A 99 -12.60 2.61 0.20
N CYS A 100 -12.10 2.79 -1.02
CA CYS A 100 -11.48 4.04 -1.44
C CYS A 100 -11.62 4.28 -2.95
N GLN A 101 -11.38 5.53 -3.37
CA GLN A 101 -11.43 5.88 -4.80
C GLN A 101 -10.19 5.35 -5.55
N GLN A 102 -9.03 5.46 -4.92
CA GLN A 102 -7.72 5.07 -5.45
C GLN A 102 -6.90 4.48 -4.29
N ALA A 103 -5.98 3.57 -4.59
CA ALA A 103 -5.07 3.02 -3.60
C ALA A 103 -3.65 2.90 -4.14
N PHE A 104 -2.67 3.24 -3.29
CA PHE A 104 -1.24 3.05 -3.56
C PHE A 104 -0.62 2.33 -2.37
N VAL A 105 -0.15 1.10 -2.56
CA VAL A 105 0.46 0.27 -1.51
C VAL A 105 1.90 -0.04 -1.92
N ASP A 106 2.88 0.39 -1.12
CA ASP A 106 4.26 0.52 -1.60
C ASP A 106 5.31 0.29 -0.51
N ALA A 107 6.53 -0.02 -0.94
CA ALA A 107 7.70 -0.29 -0.12
C ALA A 107 7.42 -1.42 0.87
N ASP A 108 7.77 -1.26 2.15
CA ASP A 108 7.68 -2.29 3.21
C ASP A 108 6.28 -2.35 3.85
N ALA A 109 5.25 -2.03 3.05
CA ALA A 109 3.88 -1.94 3.48
C ALA A 109 3.33 -3.24 4.08
N MET A 110 2.79 -3.15 5.29
CA MET A 110 2.07 -4.25 5.96
C MET A 110 0.59 -3.88 6.13
N LEU A 111 -0.24 -4.30 5.18
CA LEU A 111 -1.67 -4.01 5.14
C LEU A 111 -2.48 -5.29 5.14
N TYR A 112 -3.32 -5.46 6.16
CA TYR A 112 -4.20 -6.61 6.33
C TYR A 112 -5.66 -6.16 6.30
N VAL A 113 -6.49 -6.83 5.49
CA VAL A 113 -7.92 -6.56 5.36
C VAL A 113 -8.71 -7.82 5.70
N GLY A 114 -9.46 -7.77 6.78
CA GLY A 114 -10.20 -8.90 7.36
C GLY A 114 -11.39 -9.35 6.53
N LYS A 115 -11.88 -8.50 5.62
CA LYS A 115 -12.90 -8.86 4.62
C LYS A 115 -12.44 -8.52 3.21
N SER A 116 -13.06 -7.54 2.57
CA SER A 116 -12.86 -7.20 1.17
C SER A 116 -12.27 -5.80 1.04
N MET A 117 -11.50 -5.56 -0.02
CA MET A 117 -11.01 -4.24 -0.39
C MET A 117 -11.62 -3.82 -1.73
N HIS A 118 -12.25 -2.64 -1.75
CA HIS A 118 -12.85 -2.05 -2.93
C HIS A 118 -12.14 -0.74 -3.28
N VAL A 119 -11.55 -0.71 -4.46
CA VAL A 119 -10.90 0.47 -5.04
C VAL A 119 -11.66 0.87 -6.29
N GLU A 120 -12.40 1.97 -6.27
CA GLU A 120 -13.27 2.33 -7.41
C GLU A 120 -12.47 2.48 -8.72
N GLY A 121 -11.30 3.10 -8.65
CA GLY A 121 -10.41 3.38 -9.76
C GLY A 121 -9.21 2.45 -9.82
N LEU A 122 -8.03 3.01 -9.57
CA LEU A 122 -6.73 2.37 -9.70
C LEU A 122 -6.20 1.93 -8.33
N LEU A 123 -5.85 0.65 -8.23
CA LEU A 123 -4.91 0.14 -7.26
C LEU A 123 -3.51 0.09 -7.88
N VAL A 124 -2.51 0.63 -7.20
CA VAL A 124 -1.10 0.46 -7.56
C VAL A 124 -0.39 -0.27 -6.42
N THR A 125 0.39 -1.28 -6.76
CA THR A 125 1.15 -2.04 -5.77
C THR A 125 2.62 -2.16 -6.18
N ASN A 126 3.52 -1.85 -5.27
CA ASN A 126 4.97 -1.99 -5.46
C ASN A 126 5.64 -2.42 -4.14
N LEU A 127 5.49 -3.69 -3.78
CA LEU A 127 5.85 -4.21 -2.47
C LEU A 127 7.29 -4.75 -2.44
N SER A 128 8.20 -4.19 -1.63
CA SER A 128 9.53 -4.78 -1.37
C SER A 128 9.47 -5.77 -0.22
N LYS A 129 10.33 -6.78 -0.16
CA LYS A 129 10.46 -7.56 1.10
C LYS A 129 10.91 -6.65 2.26
N PRO A 130 10.27 -6.73 3.45
CA PRO A 130 9.34 -7.79 3.91
C PRO A 130 7.85 -7.44 3.81
N ALA A 131 7.43 -6.53 2.93
CA ALA A 131 6.04 -6.11 2.76
C ALA A 131 5.06 -7.27 2.59
N HIS A 132 3.86 -7.02 3.11
CA HIS A 132 2.76 -7.94 3.10
C HIS A 132 1.45 -7.19 2.87
N PHE A 133 0.80 -7.45 1.74
CA PHE A 133 -0.56 -7.02 1.49
C PHE A 133 -1.52 -8.22 1.41
N ALA A 134 -2.40 -8.33 2.41
CA ALA A 134 -3.35 -9.43 2.51
C ALA A 134 -4.81 -8.95 2.55
N VAL A 135 -5.67 -9.60 1.77
CA VAL A 135 -7.12 -9.38 1.74
C VAL A 135 -7.81 -10.73 1.87
N LYS A 136 -8.50 -10.94 3.00
CA LYS A 136 -9.07 -12.25 3.37
C LYS A 136 -10.10 -12.75 2.35
N GLU A 137 -10.92 -11.87 1.82
CA GLU A 137 -12.01 -12.23 0.91
C GLU A 137 -11.70 -11.73 -0.52
N ALA A 138 -12.37 -10.67 -0.98
CA ALA A 138 -12.28 -10.20 -2.35
C ALA A 138 -11.50 -8.88 -2.45
N LEU A 139 -10.58 -8.82 -3.41
CA LEU A 139 -10.03 -7.57 -3.93
C LEU A 139 -10.78 -7.18 -5.20
N ILE A 140 -11.47 -6.04 -5.16
CA ILE A 140 -12.20 -5.46 -6.28
C ILE A 140 -11.55 -4.12 -6.61
N ALA A 141 -11.06 -3.95 -7.83
CA ALA A 141 -10.52 -2.68 -8.30
C ALA A 141 -10.94 -2.39 -9.74
N GLY A 142 -11.15 -1.13 -10.11
CA GLY A 142 -11.40 -0.76 -11.50
C GLY A 142 -10.23 -1.18 -12.40
N SER A 143 -9.02 -0.84 -12.00
CA SER A 143 -7.75 -1.31 -12.59
C SER A 143 -6.74 -1.59 -11.49
N TRP A 144 -5.83 -2.52 -11.73
CA TRP A 144 -4.74 -2.82 -10.81
C TRP A 144 -3.42 -2.78 -11.56
N LEU A 145 -2.57 -1.81 -11.24
CA LEU A 145 -1.19 -1.74 -11.71
C LEU A 145 -0.26 -2.43 -10.72
N ASP A 146 0.22 -3.61 -11.08
CA ASP A 146 1.30 -4.24 -10.35
C ASP A 146 2.65 -3.77 -10.92
N ALA A 147 3.36 -2.99 -10.10
CA ALA A 147 4.65 -2.40 -10.41
C ALA A 147 5.84 -3.34 -10.08
N SER A 148 5.56 -4.59 -9.69
CA SER A 148 6.50 -5.70 -9.52
C SER A 148 7.61 -5.47 -8.49
N GLY A 149 7.22 -5.62 -7.22
CA GLY A 149 8.14 -5.85 -6.12
C GLY A 149 8.23 -7.34 -5.72
N ASP A 150 9.05 -7.71 -4.74
CA ASP A 150 9.21 -9.09 -4.24
C ASP A 150 8.51 -9.38 -2.90
N GLY A 151 7.65 -8.47 -2.44
CA GLY A 151 6.78 -8.63 -1.28
C GLY A 151 5.63 -9.61 -1.51
N LEU A 152 4.92 -9.93 -0.41
CA LEU A 152 3.90 -10.96 -0.37
C LEU A 152 2.49 -10.41 -0.62
N PHE A 153 1.72 -11.13 -1.44
CA PHE A 153 0.31 -10.88 -1.67
C PHE A 153 -0.52 -12.13 -1.33
N GLU A 154 -1.47 -11.98 -0.42
CA GLU A 154 -2.43 -13.03 -0.08
C GLU A 154 -3.85 -12.53 -0.31
N ILE A 155 -4.54 -13.08 -1.31
CA ILE A 155 -5.91 -12.69 -1.64
C ILE A 155 -6.77 -13.94 -1.64
N GLY A 156 -7.72 -14.02 -0.71
CA GLY A 156 -8.50 -15.25 -0.50
C GLY A 156 -9.40 -15.64 -1.67
N GLN A 157 -9.72 -14.70 -2.56
CA GLN A 157 -10.45 -14.95 -3.80
C GLN A 157 -9.70 -14.40 -5.01
N LYS A 158 -10.03 -14.92 -6.21
CA LYS A 158 -9.49 -14.38 -7.46
C LYS A 158 -9.80 -12.87 -7.55
N PRO A 159 -8.80 -11.99 -7.69
CA PRO A 159 -9.02 -10.55 -7.78
C PRO A 159 -9.92 -10.17 -8.96
N GLN A 160 -10.79 -9.20 -8.74
CA GLN A 160 -11.68 -8.62 -9.75
C GLN A 160 -11.14 -7.25 -10.14
N ALA A 161 -10.18 -7.23 -11.05
CA ALA A 161 -9.58 -6.00 -11.56
C ALA A 161 -9.08 -6.15 -12.98
N ARG A 162 -9.05 -5.03 -13.73
CA ARG A 162 -8.28 -4.96 -14.97
C ARG A 162 -6.79 -4.84 -14.63
N LEU A 163 -6.07 -5.95 -14.72
CA LEU A 163 -4.63 -5.97 -14.45
C LEU A 163 -3.86 -5.20 -15.53
N LEU A 164 -3.08 -4.22 -15.09
CA LEU A 164 -2.13 -3.45 -15.88
C LEU A 164 -0.73 -3.87 -15.44
N ARG A 165 0.16 -4.07 -16.40
CA ARG A 165 1.56 -4.38 -16.12
C ARG A 165 2.45 -3.32 -16.75
N VAL A 166 3.41 -2.85 -15.98
CA VAL A 166 4.49 -2.04 -16.52
C VAL A 166 5.52 -3.00 -17.12
N GLU A 167 5.86 -2.85 -18.40
CA GLU A 167 6.99 -3.57 -18.96
C GLU A 167 8.25 -3.23 -18.15
N LYS A 168 9.10 -4.22 -17.86
CA LYS A 168 10.36 -4.05 -17.10
C LYS A 168 11.23 -2.87 -17.56
N SER A 169 11.15 -2.50 -18.84
CA SER A 169 11.85 -1.38 -19.46
C SER A 169 11.35 0.00 -19.00
N SER A 170 10.08 0.11 -18.60
CA SER A 170 9.42 1.39 -18.30
C SER A 170 9.63 1.85 -16.85
N TYR A 171 10.02 0.95 -15.95
CA TYR A 171 10.38 1.29 -14.56
C TYR A 171 11.67 2.11 -14.50
N HIS A 172 12.66 1.78 -15.34
CA HIS A 172 13.90 2.55 -15.49
C HIS A 172 13.66 4.00 -15.93
N ALA A 173 12.57 4.29 -16.66
CA ALA A 173 12.26 5.64 -17.10
C ALA A 173 11.78 6.54 -15.94
N PHE A 174 11.03 5.99 -14.99
CA PHE A 174 10.61 6.71 -13.78
C PHE A 174 11.78 7.03 -12.86
N SER A 175 12.69 6.05 -12.71
CA SER A 175 13.87 6.18 -11.86
C SER A 175 14.86 7.21 -12.44
N GLN A 176 15.11 7.17 -13.75
CA GLN A 176 15.96 8.16 -14.44
C GLN A 176 15.37 9.56 -14.39
N TYR A 177 14.05 9.71 -14.50
CA TYR A 177 13.42 11.02 -14.42
C TYR A 177 13.61 11.69 -13.04
N ALA A 178 13.52 10.93 -11.95
CA ALA A 178 13.80 11.44 -10.61
C ALA A 178 15.26 11.88 -10.47
N GLU A 179 16.22 11.07 -10.96
CA GLU A 179 17.65 11.43 -10.98
C GLU A 179 17.92 12.67 -11.84
N GLU A 180 17.27 12.77 -13.00
CA GLU A 180 17.38 13.92 -13.90
C GLU A 180 16.76 15.18 -13.31
N ALA A 181 15.63 15.07 -12.61
CA ALA A 181 14.98 16.18 -11.92
C ALA A 181 15.80 16.66 -10.71
N GLU A 182 16.34 15.72 -9.91
CA GLU A 182 17.27 16.02 -8.82
C GLU A 182 18.54 16.70 -9.32
N LYS A 183 19.12 16.17 -10.40
CA LYS A 183 20.28 16.76 -11.06
C LYS A 183 19.96 18.16 -11.58
N ARG A 184 18.83 18.34 -12.27
CA ARG A 184 18.41 19.65 -12.80
C ARG A 184 18.19 20.68 -11.69
N ALA A 185 17.51 20.30 -10.61
CA ALA A 185 17.30 21.21 -9.47
C ALA A 185 18.63 21.61 -8.81
N ARG A 186 19.56 20.65 -8.68
CA ARG A 186 20.93 20.92 -8.19
C ARG A 186 21.69 21.86 -9.13
N ASP A 187 21.62 21.62 -10.44
CA ASP A 187 22.32 22.43 -11.45
C ASP A 187 21.74 23.84 -11.57
N GLU A 188 20.43 23.99 -11.36
CA GLU A 188 19.70 25.27 -11.44
C GLU A 188 19.68 26.04 -10.11
N GLY A 189 20.18 25.45 -9.02
CA GLY A 189 20.12 26.03 -7.67
C GLY A 189 18.69 26.22 -7.17
N THR A 190 17.75 25.45 -7.71
CA THR A 190 16.34 25.51 -7.34
C THR A 190 16.03 24.46 -6.28
N GLU A 191 15.14 24.81 -5.36
CA GLU A 191 14.68 23.85 -4.36
C GLU A 191 13.81 22.81 -5.07
N LEU A 192 14.22 21.55 -4.99
CA LEU A 192 13.46 20.46 -5.56
C LEU A 192 12.12 20.38 -4.81
N LYS A 193 11.05 20.89 -5.43
CA LYS A 193 9.69 20.56 -4.99
C LYS A 193 9.45 19.08 -5.30
N LYS A 194 9.95 18.20 -4.44
CA LYS A 194 9.52 16.80 -4.41
C LYS A 194 7.99 16.87 -4.32
N PRO A 195 7.24 16.23 -5.24
CA PRO A 195 5.83 16.02 -4.96
C PRO A 195 5.83 15.26 -3.63
N SER A 196 5.06 15.74 -2.66
CA SER A 196 5.04 15.28 -1.26
C SER A 196 4.62 13.81 -1.07
N TYR A 197 4.57 13.04 -2.16
CA TYR A 197 4.20 11.62 -2.24
C TYR A 197 5.31 10.73 -2.85
N PHE A 198 6.51 11.27 -3.14
CA PHE A 198 7.61 10.48 -3.71
C PHE A 198 8.76 10.29 -2.71
N GLY A 199 8.74 9.14 -2.03
CA GLY A 199 9.83 8.61 -1.20
C GLY A 199 10.74 7.62 -1.93
N PHE A 200 10.87 7.69 -3.26
CA PHE A 200 11.61 6.67 -4.04
C PHE A 200 13.08 6.99 -4.26
N SER A 201 13.94 5.97 -4.06
CA SER A 201 15.31 5.90 -4.57
C SER A 201 15.39 4.91 -5.75
N PRO A 202 15.82 5.35 -6.95
CA PRO A 202 16.07 4.55 -8.15
C PRO A 202 16.90 3.26 -7.98
N LYS A 203 17.67 3.15 -6.90
CA LYS A 203 18.57 2.03 -6.66
C LYS A 203 17.87 0.76 -6.16
N GLU A 204 16.66 0.89 -5.60
CA GLU A 204 15.91 -0.21 -5.00
C GLU A 204 15.17 -1.08 -6.03
N ALA A 205 14.92 -0.55 -7.25
CA ALA A 205 14.10 -1.22 -8.27
C ALA A 205 14.80 -2.32 -9.11
N ILE A 206 16.07 -2.64 -8.84
CA ILE A 206 16.90 -3.47 -9.74
C ILE A 206 16.87 -4.97 -9.42
N SER A 207 16.26 -5.41 -8.29
CA SER A 207 16.41 -6.78 -7.79
C SER A 207 15.30 -7.79 -8.16
N VAL A 208 14.16 -7.39 -8.71
CA VAL A 208 12.98 -8.28 -8.75
C VAL A 208 12.86 -9.07 -10.06
N LYS A 209 13.30 -10.34 -10.03
CA LYS A 209 13.08 -11.35 -11.09
C LYS A 209 12.10 -12.43 -10.62
N GLY A 210 10.97 -12.52 -11.32
CA GLY A 210 9.97 -13.56 -11.11
C GLY A 210 9.02 -13.12 -10.01
N ILE A 211 7.73 -13.02 -10.27
CA ILE A 211 6.80 -14.14 -10.31
C ILE A 211 5.52 -13.58 -10.92
N LEU A 212 4.88 -14.28 -11.88
CA LEU A 212 3.43 -14.21 -12.11
C LEU A 212 3.03 -15.33 -13.10
N HIS A 213 1.97 -16.06 -12.75
CA HIS A 213 1.50 -17.26 -13.44
C HIS A 213 0.85 -16.93 -14.81
N PRO A 214 1.14 -17.68 -15.91
CA PRO A 214 0.69 -17.36 -17.27
C PRO A 214 -0.83 -17.31 -17.49
N SER A 215 -1.63 -17.85 -16.57
CA SER A 215 -3.11 -17.86 -16.68
C SER A 215 -3.78 -16.53 -16.29
N LEU A 216 -3.00 -15.54 -15.82
CA LEU A 216 -3.49 -14.21 -15.44
C LEU A 216 -3.32 -13.17 -16.56
N VAL A 217 -2.99 -13.60 -17.77
CA VAL A 217 -2.71 -12.74 -18.92
C VAL A 217 -3.94 -12.66 -19.83
N GLN A 218 -4.76 -11.64 -19.68
CA GLN A 218 -5.63 -11.16 -20.75
C GLN A 218 -5.51 -9.64 -20.87
N GLY A 219 -4.88 -9.20 -21.96
CA GLY A 219 -4.82 -7.80 -22.39
C GLY A 219 -3.61 -7.03 -21.85
N GLU A 220 -2.43 -7.26 -22.42
CA GLU A 220 -1.31 -6.33 -22.27
C GLU A 220 -1.61 -5.06 -23.09
N GLU A 221 -2.22 -4.05 -22.46
CA GLU A 221 -2.16 -2.68 -22.98
C GLU A 221 -1.02 -1.96 -22.24
N GLY A 222 0.05 -1.65 -22.96
CA GLY A 222 1.18 -0.89 -22.42
C GLY A 222 0.74 0.51 -22.01
N VAL A 223 0.68 0.76 -20.71
CA VAL A 223 0.32 2.06 -20.15
C VAL A 223 1.57 2.88 -19.90
N SER A 224 1.65 4.09 -20.46
CA SER A 224 2.79 4.96 -20.19
C SER A 224 2.79 5.47 -18.74
N ALA A 225 4.00 5.60 -18.19
CA ALA A 225 4.29 6.23 -16.90
C ALA A 225 3.50 7.52 -16.62
N ARG A 226 3.40 8.35 -17.66
CA ARG A 226 2.72 9.65 -17.61
C ARG A 226 1.21 9.52 -17.40
N HIS A 227 0.57 8.56 -18.09
CA HIS A 227 -0.87 8.35 -17.97
C HIS A 227 -1.28 7.83 -16.58
N ILE A 228 -0.41 7.02 -15.96
CA ILE A 228 -0.61 6.55 -14.59
C ILE A 228 -0.59 7.73 -13.62
N ARG A 229 0.40 8.62 -13.73
CA ARG A 229 0.50 9.81 -12.89
C ARG A 229 -0.70 10.74 -13.05
N GLU A 230 -1.09 11.07 -14.28
CA GLU A 230 -2.22 11.98 -14.55
C GLU A 230 -3.53 11.41 -13.99
N ALA A 231 -3.76 10.10 -14.11
CA ALA A 231 -4.94 9.45 -13.52
C ALA A 231 -4.97 9.51 -11.99
N MET A 232 -3.82 9.29 -11.34
CA MET A 232 -3.68 9.38 -9.88
C MET A 232 -3.85 10.81 -9.36
N GLU A 233 -3.26 11.80 -10.04
CA GLU A 233 -3.35 13.22 -9.64
C GLU A 233 -4.77 13.78 -9.82
N GLU A 234 -5.49 13.32 -10.85
CA GLU A 234 -6.82 13.84 -11.17
C GLU A 234 -7.97 13.02 -10.56
N GLY A 235 -7.66 11.90 -9.87
CA GLY A 235 -8.66 10.98 -9.34
C GLY A 235 -9.53 10.33 -10.43
N LYS A 236 -8.99 10.20 -11.65
CA LYS A 236 -9.72 9.68 -12.81
C LYS A 236 -9.32 8.23 -13.10
N PRO A 237 -10.25 7.42 -13.64
CA PRO A 237 -9.87 6.10 -14.13
C PRO A 237 -8.87 6.23 -15.28
N LEU A 238 -7.85 5.36 -15.26
CA LEU A 238 -6.77 5.31 -16.27
C LEU A 238 -7.28 5.08 -17.70
N PHE A 239 -8.47 4.49 -17.81
CA PHE A 239 -9.20 4.26 -19.06
C PHE A 239 -10.69 4.54 -18.82
N ALA A 240 -11.29 5.33 -19.71
CA ALA A 240 -12.73 5.61 -19.73
C ALA A 240 -13.53 4.45 -20.33
#